data_AF-A0A4S8I3G0-F1
#
_entry.id   AF-A0A4S8I3G0-F1
#
_cell.length_a   1.000
_cell.length_b   1.000
_cell.length_c   1.000
_cell.angle_alpha   90.00
_cell.angle_beta   90.00
_cell.angle_gamma   90.00
#
_symmetry.space_group_name_H-M   'P 1'
#
loop_
_entity.id
_entity.type
_entity.pdbx_description
1 polymer ?
#
loop_
_entity_poly.entity_id
_entity_poly.type
_entity_poly.pdbx_seq_one_letter_code
_entity_poly.pdbx_strand_id
1 'polypeptide(L)' 'MIEVFLFGIVLGLIPITLAGLFVTAYLQYRRGGFSMRDIKTYLSVAPVLSTLWFGSLAGLLIEINRLFPDALSFPFF' A
#
# COMPACT_ATOMS: atom_id res chain seq x y z
N MET A 1 10.16 -21.84 -7.38
CA MET A 1 9.94 -21.28 -8.74
C MET A 1 8.56 -20.63 -8.86
N ILE A 2 7.50 -21.24 -8.32
CA ILE A 2 6.13 -20.69 -8.34
C ILE A 2 5.98 -19.40 -7.51
N GLU A 3 6.69 -19.25 -6.38
CA GLU A 3 6.58 -18.02 -5.56
C GLU A 3 7.05 -16.77 -6.29
N VAL A 4 8.18 -16.82 -6.99
CA VAL A 4 8.71 -15.67 -7.75
C VAL A 4 7.72 -15.25 -8.84
N PHE A 5 7.09 -16.24 -9.49
CA PHE A 5 6.06 -16.00 -10.50
C PHE A 5 4.79 -15.36 -9.91
N LEU A 6 4.30 -15.90 -8.78
CA LEU A 6 3.18 -15.33 -8.04
C LEU A 6 3.46 -13.91 -7.56
N PHE A 7 4.65 -13.66 -7.01
CA PHE A 7 5.04 -12.35 -6.52
C PHE A 7 5.11 -11.33 -7.67
N GLY A 8 5.66 -11.72 -8.82
CA GLY A 8 5.70 -10.88 -10.02
C GLY A 8 4.29 -10.51 -10.52
N ILE A 9 3.36 -11.47 -10.54
CA ILE A 9 1.96 -11.21 -10.93
C ILE A 9 1.27 -10.29 -9.94
N VAL A 10 1.41 -10.55 -8.63
CA VAL A 10 0.80 -9.72 -7.59
C VAL A 10 1.31 -8.29 -7.67
N LEU A 11 2.64 -8.10 -7.79
CA LEU A 11 3.25 -6.78 -7.94
C LEU A 11 2.84 -6.09 -9.25
N GLY A 12 2.61 -6.83 -10.33
CA GLY A 12 2.10 -6.28 -11.60
C GLY A 12 0.62 -5.89 -11.55
N LEU A 13 -0.21 -6.65 -10.83
CA LEU A 13 -1.64 -6.38 -10.68
C LEU A 13 -1.93 -5.19 -9.76
N ILE A 14 -1.11 -4.95 -8.73
CA ILE A 14 -1.27 -3.80 -7.82
C ILE A 14 -1.38 -2.45 -8.58
N PRO A 15 -0.43 -2.05 -9.45
CA PRO A 15 -0.52 -0.79 -10.18
C PRO A 15 -1.66 -0.76 -11.20
N ILE A 16 -1.98 -1.89 -11.85
CA ILE A 16 -3.14 -2.01 -12.74
C ILE A 16 -4.44 -1.72 -11.98
N THR A 17 -4.58 -2.29 -10.79
CA THR A 17 -5.78 -2.12 -9.95
C THR A 17 -5.87 -0.71 -9.39
N LEU A 18 -4.75 -0.12 -8.98
CA LEU A 18 -4.64 1.28 -8.55
C LEU A 18 -5.01 2.26 -9.67
N ALA A 19 -4.54 2.02 -10.89
CA ALA A 19 -4.89 2.84 -12.05
C ALA A 19 -6.39 2.76 -12.36
N GLY A 20 -6.96 1.55 -12.34
CA GLY A 20 -8.41 1.36 -12.51
C GLY A 20 -9.23 2.09 -11.44
N LEU A 21 -8.83 1.98 -10.18
CA LEU A 21 -9.48 2.68 -9.07
C LEU A 21 -9.37 4.20 -9.21
N PHE A 22 -8.20 4.70 -9.60
CA PHE A 22 -7.99 6.13 -9.83
C PHE A 22 -8.89 6.66 -10.96
N VAL A 23 -9.02 5.89 -12.06
CA VAL A 23 -9.90 6.25 -13.17
C VAL A 23 -11.37 6.29 -12.73
N THR A 24 -11.85 5.31 -11.96
CA THR A 24 -13.24 5.31 -11.48
C THR A 24 -13.51 6.48 -10.53
N ALA A 25 -12.60 6.76 -9.60
CA ALA A 25 -12.72 7.92 -8.71
C ALA A 25 -12.66 9.25 -9.47
N TYR A 26 -11.80 9.38 -10.48
CA TYR A 26 -11.72 10.58 -11.31
C TYR A 26 -13.02 10.83 -12.08
N LEU A 27 -13.57 9.79 -12.70
CA LEU A 27 -14.84 9.90 -13.41
C LEU A 27 -15.99 10.23 -12.46
N GLN A 28 -15.98 9.69 -11.25
CA GLN A 28 -17.00 9.96 -10.23
C GLN A 28 -16.90 11.39 -9.67
N TYR A 29 -15.68 11.89 -9.49
CA TYR A 29 -15.41 13.29 -9.18
C TYR A 29 -15.93 14.23 -10.28
N ARG A 30 -15.61 13.94 -11.55
CA ARG A 30 -16.08 14.73 -12.71
C ARG A 30 -17.60 14.76 -12.84
N ARG A 31 -18.29 13.70 -12.39
CA ARG A 31 -19.76 13.62 -12.39
C ARG A 31 -20.42 14.38 -11.23
N GLY A 32 -19.65 15.01 -10.34
CA GLY A 32 -20.17 15.74 -9.19
C GLY A 32 -20.79 14.85 -8.10
N GLY A 33 -20.60 13.53 -8.20
CA GLY A 33 -21.21 12.54 -7.30
C GLY A 33 -20.30 12.10 -6.15
N PHE A 34 -19.28 12.89 -5.80
CA PHE A 34 -18.29 12.50 -4.80
C PHE A 34 -18.75 12.88 -3.39
N SER A 35 -19.02 11.88 -2.55
CA SER A 35 -19.40 12.03 -1.15
C SER A 35 -18.28 11.62 -0.21
N MET A 36 -18.37 12.01 1.08
CA MET A 36 -17.43 11.59 2.12
C MET A 36 -17.35 10.06 2.28
N ARG A 37 -18.43 9.35 1.91
CA ARG A 37 -18.45 7.89 1.89
C ARG A 37 -17.55 7.30 0.82
N ASP A 38 -17.46 7.92 -0.35
CA ASP A 38 -16.61 7.46 -1.46
C ASP A 38 -15.11 7.57 -1.11
N ILE A 39 -14.72 8.63 -0.38
CA ILE A 39 -13.35 8.78 0.15
C ILE A 39 -13.00 7.60 1.05
N LYS A 40 -13.87 7.26 2.00
CA LYS A 40 -13.63 6.15 2.94
C LYS A 40 -13.58 4.81 2.20
N THR A 41 -14.49 4.58 1.26
CA THR A 41 -14.48 3.38 0.42
C THR A 41 -13.19 3.28 -0.37
N TYR A 42 -12.77 4.36 -1.03
CA TYR A 42 -11.53 4.42 -1.82
C TYR A 42 -10.29 4.12 -0.99
N LEU A 43 -10.18 4.72 0.21
CA LEU A 43 -9.07 4.50 1.13
C LEU A 43 -9.05 3.07 1.68
N SER A 44 -10.21 2.42 1.77
CA SER A 44 -10.36 1.06 2.30
C SER A 44 -10.18 -0.03 1.23
N VAL A 45 -9.96 0.34 -0.03
CA VAL A 45 -9.71 -0.64 -1.10
C VAL A 45 -8.41 -1.38 -0.85
N ALA A 46 -8.44 -2.72 -0.97
CA ALA A 46 -7.35 -3.61 -0.59
C ALA A 46 -5.95 -3.18 -1.09
N PRO A 47 -5.71 -2.86 -2.38
CA PRO A 47 -4.42 -2.37 -2.84
C PRO A 47 -4.01 -1.01 -2.24
N VAL A 48 -4.94 -0.09 -2.00
CA VAL A 48 -4.63 1.24 -1.43
C VAL A 48 -4.23 1.11 0.03
N LEU A 49 -5.03 0.38 0.81
CA LEU A 49 -4.76 0.11 2.22
C LEU A 49 -3.44 -0.66 2.40
N SER A 50 -3.21 -1.67 1.56
CA SER A 50 -1.97 -2.45 1.53
C SER A 50 -0.75 -1.55 1.30
N THR A 51 -0.80 -0.68 0.29
CA THR A 51 0.32 0.22 -0.03
C THR A 51 0.60 1.20 1.11
N LEU A 52 -0.45 1.73 1.74
CA LEU A 52 -0.31 2.64 2.89
C LEU A 52 0.28 1.92 4.10
N TRP A 53 -0.21 0.71 4.40
CA TRP A 53 0.28 -0.11 5.50
C TRP A 53 1.74 -0.53 5.31
N PHE A 54 2.06 -1.11 4.16
CA PHE A 54 3.42 -1.53 3.86
C PHE A 54 4.38 -0.35 3.70
N GLY A 55 3.93 0.79 3.17
CA GLY A 55 4.74 2.01 3.12
C GLY A 55 5.07 2.55 4.51
N SER A 56 4.08 2.60 5.42
CA SER A 56 4.27 3.01 6.81
C SER A 56 5.20 2.03 7.56
N LEU A 57 4.95 0.73 7.42
CA LEU A 57 5.76 -0.33 8.02
C LEU A 57 7.20 -0.30 7.49
N ALA A 58 7.39 -0.14 6.19
CA ALA A 58 8.71 -0.01 5.58
C ALA A 58 9.44 1.24 6.08
N GLY A 59 8.78 2.39 6.12
CA GLY A 59 9.35 3.63 6.66
C GLY A 59 9.78 3.48 8.12
N LEU A 60 8.94 2.86 8.95
CA LEU A 60 9.25 2.57 10.35
C LEU A 60 10.44 1.60 10.47
N LEU A 61 10.45 0.50 9.71
CA LEU A 61 11.57 -0.46 9.71
C LEU A 61 12.88 0.20 9.26
N ILE A 62 12.83 1.08 8.26
CA ILE A 62 13.98 1.84 7.78
C ILE A 62 14.49 2.77 8.89
N GLU A 63 13.60 3.47 9.58
CA GLU A 63 13.99 4.36 10.67
C GLU A 63 14.60 3.60 11.85
N ILE A 64 14.02 2.44 12.22
CA ILE A 64 14.58 1.57 13.26
C ILE A 64 15.98 1.08 12.88
N ASN A 65 16.16 0.59 11.65
CA ASN A 65 17.48 0.15 11.17
C ASN A 65 18.45 1.33 10.99
N ARG A 66 17.97 2.57 10.79
CA ARG A 66 18.83 3.77 10.79
C ARG A 66 19.28 4.14 12.20
N LEU A 67 18.43 3.96 13.21
CA LEU A 67 18.72 4.28 14.62
C LEU A 67 19.54 3.18 15.32
N PHE A 68 19.33 1.92 14.93
CA PHE A 68 20.03 0.75 15.46
C PHE A 68 20.50 -0.15 14.30
N PRO A 69 21.57 0.26 13.59
CA PRO A 69 22.04 -0.48 12.40
C PRO A 69 22.59 -1.87 12.73
N ASP A 70 23.15 -2.05 13.93
CA ASP A 70 23.81 -3.29 14.36
C ASP A 70 23.06 -3.96 15.52
N ALA A 71 21.77 -4.25 15.31
CA ALA A 71 20.94 -4.99 16.26
C ALA A 71 21.06 -6.51 16.06
N LEU A 72 22.18 -7.11 16.47
CA LEU A 72 22.40 -8.57 16.38
C LEU A 72 21.61 -9.35 17.45
N SER A 73 21.32 -8.72 18.58
CA SER A 73 20.56 -9.29 19.70
C SER A 73 19.73 -8.21 20.36
N PHE A 74 18.57 -8.57 20.91
CA PHE A 74 17.76 -7.64 21.71
C PHE A 74 18.46 -7.37 23.05
N PRO A 75 18.97 -6.15 23.32
CA PRO A 75 19.79 -5.87 24.51
C PRO A 75 18.97 -5.68 25.80
N PHE A 76 17.67 -5.98 25.77
CA PHE A 76 16.72 -5.73 26.86
C PHE A 76 16.29 -7.00 27.61
N PHE A 77 16.95 -8.13 27.35
CA PHE A 77 16.81 -9.39 28.08
C PHE A 77 18.15 -9.77 28.73
#